data_AF-A0A0P1EBX2-F1
#
_entry.id   AF-A0A0P1EBX2-F1
#
_cell.length_a   1.000
_cell.length_b   1.000
_cell.length_c   1.000
_cell.angle_alpha   90.00
_cell.angle_beta   90.00
_cell.angle_gamma   90.00
#
_symmetry.space_group_name_H-M   'P 1'
#
loop_
_entity.id
_entity.type
_entity.pdbx_description
1 polymer ?
#
loop_
_entity_poly.entity_id
_entity_poly.type
_entity_poly.pdbx_seq_one_letter_code
_entity_poly.pdbx_strand_id
1 'polypeptide(L)'
;MRSVFQKITFEDGTEWGVTVAESRGELISERRAAQDNLLPVFGLVGLIGVAGSLMLMSAIGGPLRKLRADVTHRWDKGDDLRPEDYPEEVSPLVDDLNQLLHRNREIVSGSRRQAADLAHALKTPTAILRNELTALSDNGADTQPADDALNRSMLSSSVPLQACVRQTPLNLHTLELILLIRLIGYPDCSRSRQSVKENL
;
A
#
# COMPACT_ATOMS: atom_id res chain seq x y z
N MET A 1 -13.03 -44.61 -42.51
CA MET A 1 -12.80 -45.52 -43.64
C MET A 1 -12.39 -44.68 -44.82
N ARG A 2 -11.23 -44.94 -45.44
CA ARG A 2 -10.92 -44.37 -46.76
C ARG A 2 -11.06 -45.50 -47.76
N SER A 3 -11.78 -45.25 -48.83
CA SER A 3 -11.88 -46.19 -49.95
C SER A 3 -11.49 -45.46 -51.22
N VAL A 4 -10.71 -46.13 -52.05
CA VAL A 4 -10.42 -45.66 -53.41
C VAL A 4 -11.19 -46.56 -54.35
N PHE A 5 -11.92 -45.94 -55.28
CA PHE A 5 -12.63 -46.62 -56.32
C PHE A 5 -11.91 -46.38 -57.64
N GLN A 6 -11.58 -47.46 -58.34
CA GLN A 6 -11.03 -47.38 -59.68
C GLN A 6 -11.80 -48.32 -60.60
N LYS A 7 -12.18 -47.78 -61.76
CA LYS A 7 -12.74 -48.58 -62.84
C LYS A 7 -11.61 -49.10 -63.72
N ILE A 8 -11.66 -50.38 -64.01
CA ILE A 8 -10.81 -50.99 -65.01
C ILE A 8 -11.68 -51.54 -66.14
N THR A 9 -11.34 -51.16 -67.36
CA THR A 9 -11.99 -51.64 -68.57
C THR A 9 -11.11 -52.74 -69.15
N PHE A 10 -11.67 -53.94 -69.28
CA PHE A 10 -10.97 -55.07 -69.88
C PHE A 10 -11.04 -55.01 -71.40
N GLU A 11 -10.17 -55.78 -72.06
CA GLU A 11 -10.01 -55.81 -73.53
C GLU A 11 -11.33 -56.13 -74.28
N ASP A 12 -12.25 -56.84 -73.61
CA ASP A 12 -13.60 -57.17 -74.09
C ASP A 12 -14.64 -56.03 -73.91
N GLY A 13 -14.21 -54.82 -73.53
CA GLY A 13 -15.06 -53.64 -73.37
C GLY A 13 -15.94 -53.61 -72.12
N THR A 14 -15.85 -54.61 -71.24
CA THR A 14 -16.60 -54.68 -69.98
C THR A 14 -15.91 -53.87 -68.89
N GLU A 15 -16.66 -52.96 -68.24
CA GLU A 15 -16.17 -52.17 -67.11
C GLU A 15 -16.49 -52.84 -65.78
N TRP A 16 -15.47 -53.05 -64.96
CA TRP A 16 -15.64 -53.49 -63.58
C TRP A 16 -15.13 -52.42 -62.62
N GLY A 17 -15.94 -52.13 -61.61
CA GLY A 17 -15.60 -51.21 -60.53
C GLY A 17 -15.01 -51.96 -59.35
N VAL A 18 -13.74 -51.73 -59.03
CA VAL A 18 -13.12 -52.31 -57.84
C VAL A 18 -13.06 -51.22 -56.76
N THR A 19 -13.58 -51.55 -55.57
CA THR A 19 -13.45 -50.71 -54.38
C THR A 19 -12.53 -51.42 -53.38
N VAL A 20 -11.40 -50.80 -53.05
CA VAL A 20 -10.54 -51.28 -51.94
C VAL A 20 -10.82 -50.39 -50.73
N ALA A 21 -11.24 -51.02 -49.63
CA ALA A 21 -11.42 -50.34 -48.37
C ALA A 21 -10.32 -50.78 -47.38
N GLU A 22 -9.52 -49.82 -46.93
CA GLU A 22 -8.51 -50.07 -45.90
C GLU A 22 -9.08 -49.73 -44.51
N SER A 23 -8.98 -50.69 -43.59
CA SER A 23 -9.40 -50.52 -42.20
C SER A 23 -8.34 -49.74 -41.42
N ARG A 24 -8.64 -48.48 -41.04
CA ARG A 24 -7.74 -47.62 -40.24
C ARG A 24 -7.56 -48.07 -38.78
N GLY A 25 -8.01 -49.29 -38.42
CA GLY A 25 -7.96 -49.78 -37.04
C GLY A 25 -6.55 -49.85 -36.48
N GLU A 26 -5.58 -50.25 -37.30
CA GLU A 26 -4.18 -50.47 -36.90
C GLU A 26 -3.44 -49.16 -36.60
N LEU A 27 -3.69 -48.11 -37.40
CA LEU A 27 -3.13 -46.77 -37.17
C LEU A 27 -3.70 -46.08 -35.91
N ILE A 28 -4.91 -46.44 -35.49
CA ILE A 28 -5.54 -45.88 -34.28
C ILE A 28 -4.98 -46.58 -33.03
N SER A 29 -4.67 -47.87 -33.09
CA SER A 29 -4.02 -48.59 -31.99
C SER A 29 -2.59 -48.10 -31.75
N GLU A 30 -1.80 -47.84 -32.80
CA GLU A 30 -0.45 -47.29 -32.66
C GLU A 30 -0.46 -45.87 -32.06
N ARG A 31 -1.40 -45.03 -32.49
CA ARG A 31 -1.56 -43.67 -31.93
C ARG A 31 -1.93 -43.70 -30.45
N ARG A 32 -2.82 -44.60 -30.03
CA ARG A 32 -3.20 -44.75 -28.61
C ARG A 32 -2.02 -45.22 -27.77
N ALA A 33 -1.27 -46.22 -28.25
CA ALA A 33 -0.07 -46.69 -27.54
C ALA A 33 0.99 -45.58 -27.39
N ALA A 34 1.16 -44.71 -28.39
CA ALA A 34 2.03 -43.55 -28.27
C ALA A 34 1.49 -42.50 -27.27
N GLN A 35 0.18 -42.23 -27.29
CA GLN A 35 -0.47 -41.29 -26.37
C GLN A 35 -0.40 -41.76 -24.91
N ASP A 36 -0.63 -43.04 -24.65
CA ASP A 36 -0.61 -43.63 -23.31
C ASP A 36 0.76 -43.51 -22.64
N ASN A 37 1.84 -43.52 -23.43
CA ASN A 37 3.20 -43.35 -22.92
C ASN A 37 3.62 -41.88 -22.81
N LEU A 38 3.19 -41.01 -23.72
CA LEU A 38 3.62 -39.61 -23.74
C LEU A 38 2.88 -38.72 -22.73
N LEU A 39 1.56 -38.92 -22.58
CA LEU A 39 0.73 -38.14 -21.65
C LEU A 39 1.24 -38.12 -20.20
N PRO A 40 1.63 -39.25 -19.57
CA PRO A 40 2.12 -39.23 -18.19
C PRO A 40 3.45 -38.48 -18.06
N VAL A 41 4.34 -38.58 -19.05
CA VAL A 41 5.63 -37.87 -19.04
C VAL A 41 5.42 -36.36 -19.11
N PHE A 42 4.60 -35.90 -20.07
CA PHE A 42 4.26 -34.47 -20.16
C PHE A 42 3.50 -33.97 -18.92
N GLY A 43 2.61 -34.80 -18.37
CA GLY A 43 1.90 -34.50 -17.12
C GLY A 43 2.86 -34.33 -15.94
N LEU A 44 3.83 -35.24 -15.78
CA LEU A 44 4.84 -35.18 -14.73
C LEU A 44 5.74 -33.94 -14.86
N VAL A 45 6.26 -33.68 -16.07
CA VAL A 45 7.10 -32.51 -16.34
C VAL A 45 6.32 -31.21 -16.08
N GLY A 46 5.07 -31.14 -16.53
CA GLY A 46 4.17 -30.01 -16.27
C GLY A 46 3.92 -29.81 -14.78
N LEU A 47 3.66 -30.88 -14.03
CA LEU A 47 3.44 -30.83 -12.59
C LEU A 47 4.68 -30.31 -11.85
N ILE A 48 5.87 -30.82 -12.18
CA ILE A 48 7.14 -30.38 -11.59
C ILE A 48 7.39 -28.91 -11.91
N GLY A 49 7.14 -28.48 -13.15
CA GLY A 49 7.29 -27.08 -13.56
C GLY A 49 6.38 -26.13 -12.79
N VAL A 50 5.09 -26.48 -12.63
CA VAL A 50 4.12 -25.69 -11.86
C VAL A 50 4.50 -25.66 -10.38
N ALA A 51 4.84 -26.82 -9.80
CA ALA A 51 5.26 -26.90 -8.40
C ALA A 51 6.52 -26.06 -8.12
N GLY A 52 7.54 -26.16 -8.99
CA GLY A 52 8.75 -25.37 -8.89
C GLY A 52 8.49 -23.87 -9.02
N SER A 53 7.61 -23.47 -9.95
CA SER A 53 7.22 -22.06 -10.12
C SER A 53 6.51 -21.51 -8.88
N LEU A 54 5.55 -22.25 -8.33
CA LEU A 54 4.85 -21.85 -7.10
C LEU A 54 5.81 -21.77 -5.90
N MET A 55 6.75 -22.71 -5.82
CA MET A 55 7.77 -22.73 -4.77
C MET A 55 8.66 -21.48 -4.85
N LEU A 56 9.19 -21.14 -6.05
CA LEU A 56 9.96 -19.90 -6.26
C LEU A 56 9.15 -18.63 -5.93
N MET A 57 7.89 -18.58 -6.38
CA MET A 57 6.99 -17.45 -6.10
C MET A 57 6.79 -17.26 -4.59
N SER A 58 6.65 -18.36 -3.85
CA SER A 58 6.47 -18.32 -2.39
C SER A 58 7.76 -17.94 -1.64
N ALA A 59 8.91 -18.42 -2.10
CA ALA A 59 10.21 -18.15 -1.50
C ALA A 59 10.62 -16.67 -1.63
N ILE A 60 10.27 -16.02 -2.75
CA ILE A 60 10.60 -14.61 -2.99
C ILE A 60 9.48 -13.67 -2.49
N GLY A 61 8.22 -14.01 -2.76
CA GLY A 61 7.08 -13.16 -2.43
C GLY A 61 6.66 -13.20 -0.95
N GLY A 62 6.94 -14.31 -0.25
CA GLY A 62 6.63 -14.47 1.17
C GLY A 62 7.41 -13.51 2.07
N PRO A 63 8.75 -13.47 1.99
CA PRO A 63 9.59 -12.58 2.80
C PRO A 63 9.26 -11.09 2.63
N LEU A 64 8.96 -10.64 1.40
CA LEU A 64 8.58 -9.25 1.14
C LEU A 64 7.22 -8.87 1.75
N ARG A 65 6.25 -9.78 1.73
CA ARG A 65 4.96 -9.59 2.43
C ARG A 65 5.16 -9.54 3.94
N LYS A 66 6.01 -10.41 4.49
CA LYS A 66 6.39 -10.42 5.90
C LYS A 66 7.07 -9.10 6.28
N LEU A 67 8.06 -8.66 5.51
CA LEU A 67 8.76 -7.39 5.70
C LEU A 67 7.79 -6.20 5.71
N ARG A 68 6.82 -6.14 4.78
CA ARG A 68 5.79 -5.08 4.77
C ARG A 68 4.95 -5.08 6.06
N ALA A 69 4.51 -6.24 6.51
CA ALA A 69 3.74 -6.36 7.76
C ALA A 69 4.59 -5.98 8.99
N ASP A 70 5.85 -6.38 9.00
CA ASP A 70 6.81 -6.08 10.05
C ASP A 70 7.10 -4.58 10.14
N VAL A 71 7.32 -3.90 9.01
CA VAL A 71 7.53 -2.45 8.93
C VAL A 71 6.32 -1.70 9.47
N THR A 72 5.11 -2.07 9.04
CA THR A 72 3.88 -1.38 9.47
C THR A 72 3.61 -1.54 10.96
N HIS A 73 3.95 -2.69 11.56
CA HIS A 73 3.80 -2.89 13.00
C HIS A 73 4.91 -2.27 13.86
N ARG A 74 6.15 -2.27 13.38
CA ARG A 74 7.31 -1.78 14.15
C ARG A 74 7.57 -0.29 14.00
N TRP A 75 7.14 0.33 12.89
CA TRP A 75 7.26 1.78 12.68
C TRP A 75 6.68 2.59 13.85
N ASP A 76 5.44 2.30 14.26
CA ASP A 76 4.77 3.02 15.35
C ASP A 76 5.41 2.78 16.73
N LYS A 77 6.10 1.65 16.90
CA LYS A 77 6.76 1.29 18.16
C LYS A 77 8.19 1.82 18.26
N GLY A 78 8.80 2.20 17.15
CA GLY A 78 10.20 2.63 17.09
C GLY A 78 11.20 1.48 17.15
N ASP A 79 10.74 0.23 17.07
CA ASP A 79 11.61 -0.94 17.02
C ASP A 79 12.25 -1.07 15.63
N ASP A 80 13.49 -1.53 15.58
CA ASP A 80 14.18 -1.84 14.33
C ASP A 80 13.84 -3.26 13.86
N LEU A 81 13.95 -3.47 12.55
CA LEU A 81 13.80 -4.79 11.94
C LEU A 81 15.06 -5.60 12.19
N ARG A 82 14.92 -6.92 12.34
CA ARG A 82 16.04 -7.84 12.56
C ARG A 82 16.43 -8.47 11.23
N PRO A 83 17.59 -8.14 10.64
CA PRO A 83 17.99 -8.67 9.34
C PRO A 83 18.05 -10.21 9.32
N GLU A 84 18.40 -10.82 10.47
CA GLU A 84 18.46 -12.28 10.66
C GLU A 84 17.11 -13.02 10.51
N ASP A 85 15.98 -12.30 10.56
CA ASP A 85 14.65 -12.89 10.38
C ASP A 85 14.25 -13.07 8.89
N TYR A 86 15.15 -12.71 7.98
CA TYR A 86 14.96 -12.70 6.52
C TYR A 86 16.06 -13.48 5.79
N PRO A 87 15.80 -13.96 4.56
CA PRO A 87 16.81 -14.61 3.72
C PRO A 87 18.01 -13.67 3.45
N GLU A 88 19.17 -14.26 3.18
CA GLU A 88 20.44 -13.54 2.96
C GLU A 88 20.34 -12.48 1.84
N GLU A 89 19.51 -12.71 0.83
CA GLU A 89 19.30 -11.77 -0.28
C GLU A 89 18.48 -10.53 0.13
N VAL A 90 17.64 -10.66 1.14
CA VAL A 90 16.75 -9.58 1.62
C VAL A 90 17.35 -8.85 2.83
N SER A 91 18.20 -9.53 3.61
CA SER A 91 18.92 -8.95 4.75
C SER A 91 19.54 -7.56 4.49
N PRO A 92 20.33 -7.32 3.42
CA PRO A 92 20.93 -6.00 3.20
C PRO A 92 19.88 -4.89 2.94
N LEU A 93 18.74 -5.24 2.33
CA LEU A 93 17.64 -4.29 2.14
C LEU A 93 16.99 -3.89 3.48
N VAL A 94 16.94 -4.82 4.43
CA VAL A 94 16.43 -4.56 5.78
C VAL A 94 17.34 -3.61 6.54
N ASP A 95 18.66 -3.77 6.41
CA ASP A 95 19.65 -2.86 6.99
C ASP A 95 19.52 -1.44 6.44
N ASP A 96 19.46 -1.30 5.11
CA ASP A 96 19.27 0.00 4.46
C ASP A 96 17.96 0.66 4.90
N LEU A 97 16.89 -0.13 5.01
CA LEU A 97 15.58 0.34 5.46
C LEU A 97 15.66 0.84 6.91
N ASN A 98 16.26 0.07 7.82
CA ASN A 98 16.46 0.49 9.22
C ASN A 98 17.23 1.82 9.29
N GLN A 99 18.29 1.98 8.49
CA GLN A 99 19.06 3.23 8.46
C GLN A 99 18.20 4.42 8.01
N LEU A 100 17.36 4.23 6.98
CA LEU A 100 16.42 5.24 6.51
C LEU A 100 15.36 5.58 7.57
N LEU A 101 14.79 4.57 8.24
CA LEU A 101 13.85 4.76 9.33
C LEU A 101 14.48 5.59 10.46
N HIS A 102 15.72 5.26 10.85
CA HIS A 102 16.44 5.96 11.89
C HIS A 102 16.62 7.45 11.56
N ARG A 103 17.16 7.75 10.37
CA ARG A 103 17.33 9.14 9.91
C ARG A 103 16.00 9.91 9.85
N ASN A 104 14.93 9.26 9.40
CA ASN A 104 13.62 9.89 9.34
C ASN A 104 13.09 10.25 10.74
N ARG A 105 13.23 9.34 11.71
CA ARG A 105 12.87 9.59 13.11
C ARG A 105 13.66 10.77 13.69
N GLU A 106 14.96 10.86 13.40
CA GLU A 106 15.79 12.00 13.82
C GLU A 106 15.27 13.32 13.24
N ILE A 107 15.00 13.37 11.93
CA ILE A 107 14.46 14.56 11.26
C ILE A 107 13.13 14.99 11.88
N VAL A 108 12.17 14.07 12.02
CA VAL A 108 10.86 14.36 12.62
C VAL A 108 10.99 14.84 14.06
N SER A 109 11.87 14.22 14.86
CA SER A 109 12.14 14.65 16.22
C SER A 109 12.73 16.07 16.27
N GLY A 110 13.59 16.42 15.29
CA GLY A 110 14.18 17.74 15.14
C GLY A 110 13.14 18.79 14.79
N SER A 111 12.29 18.51 13.80
CA SER A 111 11.19 19.39 13.41
C SER A 111 10.19 19.63 14.55
N ARG A 112 9.89 18.60 15.35
CA ARG A 112 9.01 18.75 16.54
C ARG A 112 9.64 19.65 17.61
N ARG A 113 10.95 19.52 17.86
CA ARG A 113 11.68 20.41 18.79
C ARG A 113 11.66 21.85 18.31
N GLN A 114 12.01 22.08 17.03
CA GLN A 114 11.98 23.42 16.43
C GLN A 114 10.58 24.05 16.51
N ALA A 115 9.52 23.28 16.25
CA ALA A 115 8.15 23.76 16.39
C ALA A 115 7.80 24.10 17.84
N ALA A 116 8.29 23.33 18.82
CA ALA A 116 8.10 23.62 20.24
C ALA A 116 8.84 24.90 20.66
N ASP A 117 10.07 25.09 20.20
CA ASP A 117 10.88 26.28 20.47
C ASP A 117 10.22 27.54 19.90
N LEU A 118 9.70 27.45 18.67
CA LEU A 118 8.93 28.53 18.04
C LEU A 118 7.64 28.84 18.82
N ALA A 119 6.90 27.81 19.24
CA ALA A 119 5.68 27.99 20.02
C ALA A 119 5.97 28.67 21.37
N HIS A 120 7.08 28.31 22.00
CA HIS A 120 7.54 28.94 23.23
C HIS A 120 7.95 30.40 22.99
N ALA A 121 8.72 30.67 21.93
CA ALA A 121 9.15 32.00 21.53
C ALA A 121 7.98 32.94 21.19
N LEU A 122 6.84 32.43 20.73
CA LEU A 122 5.62 33.22 20.47
C LEU A 122 4.77 33.45 21.73
N LYS A 123 4.84 32.57 22.73
CA LYS A 123 4.06 32.71 23.97
C LYS A 123 4.54 33.88 24.84
N THR A 124 5.85 34.09 24.92
CA THR A 124 6.44 35.18 25.71
C THR A 124 6.03 36.58 25.23
N PRO A 125 6.16 36.95 23.94
CA PRO A 125 5.76 38.28 23.46
C PRO A 125 4.25 38.49 23.55
N THR A 126 3.44 37.44 23.33
CA THR A 126 1.97 37.56 23.48
C THR A 126 1.55 37.77 24.94
N ALA A 127 2.27 37.20 25.90
CA ALA A 127 2.05 37.49 27.33
C ALA A 127 2.46 38.93 27.70
N ILE A 128 3.55 39.44 27.13
CA ILE A 128 3.98 40.84 27.33
C ILE A 128 2.93 41.80 26.77
N LEU A 129 2.45 41.59 25.54
CA LEU A 129 1.44 42.43 24.92
C LEU A 129 0.15 42.48 25.77
N ARG A 130 -0.31 41.33 26.29
CA ARG A 130 -1.46 41.28 27.21
C ARG A 130 -1.23 42.07 28.49
N ASN A 131 -0.02 42.02 29.05
CA ASN A 131 0.30 42.74 30.27
C ASN A 131 0.28 44.26 30.04
N GLU A 132 0.85 44.73 28.91
CA GLU A 132 0.79 46.15 28.51
C GLU A 132 -0.64 46.64 28.28
N LEU A 133 -1.47 45.84 27.59
CA LEU A 133 -2.89 46.16 27.40
C LEU A 133 -3.65 46.26 28.73
N THR A 134 -3.41 45.34 29.66
CA THR A 134 -4.02 45.36 31.01
C THR A 134 -3.58 46.60 31.78
N ALA A 135 -2.28 46.94 31.76
CA ALA A 135 -1.75 48.12 32.42
C ALA A 135 -2.33 49.42 31.85
N LEU A 136 -2.57 49.50 30.54
CA LEU A 136 -3.23 50.65 29.91
C LEU A 136 -4.71 50.75 30.31
N SER A 137 -5.40 49.62 30.45
CA SER A 137 -6.78 49.54 30.97
C SER A 137 -6.89 50.09 32.39
N ASP A 138 -5.99 49.68 33.27
CA ASP A 138 -5.95 50.12 34.68
C ASP A 138 -5.68 51.64 34.82
N ASN A 139 -5.03 52.24 33.82
CA ASN A 139 -4.79 53.70 33.75
C ASN A 139 -5.95 54.49 33.12
N GLY A 140 -7.11 53.86 32.88
CA GLY A 140 -8.33 54.51 32.39
C GLY A 140 -8.40 54.70 30.87
N ALA A 141 -7.53 54.05 30.10
CA ALA A 141 -7.61 54.03 28.65
C ALA A 141 -8.60 52.95 28.16
N ASP A 142 -9.45 53.29 27.18
CA ASP A 142 -10.36 52.34 26.54
C ASP A 142 -9.57 51.34 25.67
N THR A 143 -9.24 50.20 26.30
CA THR A 143 -8.45 49.10 25.73
C THR A 143 -9.33 47.89 25.38
N GLN A 144 -10.63 47.95 25.69
CA GLN A 144 -11.62 46.92 25.37
C GLN A 144 -11.55 46.42 23.92
N PRO A 145 -11.47 47.28 22.88
CA PRO A 145 -11.39 46.81 21.50
C PRO A 145 -10.05 46.15 21.14
N ALA A 146 -8.95 46.55 21.79
CA ALA A 146 -7.62 46.01 21.54
C ALA A 146 -7.42 44.66 22.25
N ASP A 147 -7.95 44.50 23.46
CA ASP A 147 -8.01 43.22 24.18
C ASP A 147 -8.87 42.19 23.45
N ASP A 148 -10.03 42.60 22.93
CA ASP A 148 -10.92 41.71 22.20
C ASP A 148 -10.31 41.27 20.86
N ALA A 149 -9.60 42.17 20.17
CA ALA A 149 -8.84 41.84 18.95
C ALA A 149 -7.68 40.85 19.22
N LEU A 150 -6.94 41.04 20.32
CA LEU A 150 -5.86 40.14 20.70
C LEU A 150 -6.40 38.76 21.12
N ASN A 151 -7.51 38.72 21.87
CA ASN A 151 -8.15 37.47 22.26
C ASN A 151 -8.68 36.68 21.05
N ARG A 152 -9.29 37.37 20.08
CA ARG A 152 -9.79 36.75 18.83
C ARG A 152 -8.63 36.21 17.96
N SER A 153 -7.52 36.93 17.86
CA SER A 153 -6.33 36.46 17.14
C SER A 153 -5.70 35.23 17.81
N MET A 154 -5.64 35.21 19.14
CA MET A 154 -5.02 34.12 19.88
C MET A 154 -5.88 32.84 19.92
N LEU A 155 -7.21 32.97 19.90
CA LEU A 155 -8.14 31.84 19.75
C LEU A 155 -8.01 31.16 18.38
N SER A 156 -7.63 31.90 17.33
CA SER A 156 -7.37 31.37 15.99
C SER A 156 -6.02 30.64 15.88
N SER A 157 -4.97 31.12 16.56
CA SER A 157 -3.63 30.51 16.52
C SER A 157 -3.42 29.34 17.50
N SER A 158 -4.33 29.16 18.46
CA SER A 158 -4.30 28.09 19.47
C SER A 158 -5.15 26.86 19.12
N VAL A 159 -5.49 26.66 17.83
CA VAL A 159 -5.89 25.32 17.36
C VAL A 159 -4.72 24.39 17.65
N PRO A 160 -4.91 23.28 18.37
CA PRO A 160 -3.80 22.43 18.78
C PRO A 160 -3.23 21.70 17.55
N LEU A 161 -2.29 22.34 16.85
CA LEU A 161 -1.37 21.68 15.92
C LEU A 161 -0.68 20.48 16.60
N GLN A 162 -0.48 20.55 17.92
CA GLN A 162 0.00 19.42 18.73
C GLN A 162 -0.93 18.21 18.72
N ALA A 163 -2.26 18.37 18.60
CA ALA A 163 -3.18 17.24 18.49
C ALA A 163 -3.10 16.60 17.10
N CYS A 164 -3.00 17.41 16.05
CA CYS A 164 -2.93 16.94 14.66
C CYS A 164 -1.63 16.18 14.35
N VAL A 165 -0.48 16.62 14.91
CA VAL A 165 0.84 16.00 14.65
C VAL A 165 1.10 14.74 15.50
N ARG A 166 0.35 14.53 16.60
CA ARG A 166 0.55 13.40 17.51
C ARG A 166 -0.21 12.13 17.09
N GLN A 167 -1.17 12.25 16.15
CA GLN A 167 -2.14 11.18 15.83
C GLN A 167 -2.18 10.75 14.36
N THR A 168 -1.19 11.09 13.53
CA THR A 168 -1.14 10.64 12.13
C THR A 168 -0.27 9.39 11.96
N PRO A 169 -0.85 8.16 11.99
CA PRO A 169 -0.15 6.99 11.48
C PRO A 169 0.03 7.15 9.96
N LEU A 170 1.28 7.26 9.52
CA LEU A 170 1.64 7.22 8.10
C LEU A 170 1.39 5.80 7.59
N ASN A 171 0.18 5.52 7.11
CA ASN A 171 -0.11 4.30 6.35
C ASN A 171 -0.42 4.66 4.90
N LEU A 172 0.00 3.83 3.94
CA LEU A 172 0.14 4.18 2.52
C LEU A 172 -1.19 4.34 1.75
N HIS A 173 -2.33 4.43 2.45
CA HIS A 173 -3.64 4.76 1.90
C HIS A 173 -4.04 6.25 2.07
N THR A 174 -3.20 7.09 2.72
CA THR A 174 -3.56 8.48 3.04
C THR A 174 -3.36 9.49 1.90
N LEU A 175 -2.90 9.05 0.72
CA LEU A 175 -2.78 9.93 -0.45
C LEU A 175 -4.13 10.36 -1.03
N GLU A 176 -5.18 9.52 -0.94
CA GLU A 176 -6.55 9.97 -1.29
C GLU A 176 -7.12 10.93 -0.24
N LEU A 177 -6.78 10.77 1.04
CA LEU A 177 -7.35 11.58 2.12
C LEU A 177 -6.75 13.00 2.16
N ILE A 178 -5.45 13.16 1.89
CA ILE A 178 -4.81 14.48 1.81
C ILE A 178 -5.23 15.24 0.54
N LEU A 179 -5.52 14.53 -0.56
CA LEU A 179 -6.07 15.15 -1.77
C LEU A 179 -7.55 15.57 -1.57
N LEU A 180 -8.33 14.78 -0.81
CA LEU A 180 -9.70 15.13 -0.39
C LEU A 180 -9.75 16.31 0.58
N ILE A 181 -8.79 16.40 1.52
CA ILE A 181 -8.64 17.55 2.44
C ILE A 181 -8.29 18.85 1.68
N ARG A 182 -7.70 18.75 0.48
CA ARG A 182 -7.40 19.89 -0.40
C ARG A 182 -8.54 20.24 -1.36
N LEU A 183 -9.53 19.35 -1.55
CA LEU A 183 -10.68 19.52 -2.46
C LEU A 183 -11.99 19.92 -1.76
N ILE A 184 -12.17 19.64 -0.47
CA ILE A 184 -13.34 20.07 0.30
C ILE A 184 -12.87 21.14 1.29
N GLY A 185 -13.03 22.41 0.90
CA GLY A 185 -12.55 23.57 1.64
C GLY A 185 -12.80 23.49 3.15
N TYR A 186 -11.77 23.84 3.91
CA TYR A 186 -11.79 24.11 5.34
C TYR A 186 -13.16 24.66 5.81
N PRO A 187 -13.87 23.93 6.69
CA PRO A 187 -14.80 24.56 7.59
C PRO A 187 -14.21 24.59 9.00
N ASP A 188 -14.23 25.81 9.52
CA ASP A 188 -14.24 26.24 10.90
C ASP A 188 -14.40 25.15 11.99
N CYS A 189 -13.38 25.01 12.83
CA CYS A 189 -13.38 24.11 13.98
C CYS A 189 -13.90 24.83 15.24
N SER A 190 -15.08 25.48 15.16
CA SER A 190 -15.64 26.32 16.23
C SER A 190 -16.84 25.72 16.98
N ARG A 191 -17.23 24.46 16.70
CA ARG A 191 -18.49 23.87 17.20
C ARG A 191 -18.35 22.63 18.09
N SER A 192 -17.54 22.70 19.16
CA SER A 192 -17.56 21.65 20.21
C SER A 192 -17.63 22.17 21.65
N ARG A 193 -17.74 23.49 21.87
CA ARG A 193 -17.74 24.06 23.23
C ARG A 193 -19.13 24.30 23.85
N GLN A 194 -20.23 23.97 23.17
CA GLN A 194 -21.60 24.31 23.62
C GLN A 194 -22.41 23.16 24.23
N SER A 195 -21.91 21.91 24.25
CA SER A 195 -22.67 20.74 24.76
C SER A 195 -22.36 20.32 26.21
N VAL A 196 -21.54 21.08 26.96
CA VAL A 196 -21.12 20.69 28.33
C VAL A 196 -21.67 21.64 29.42
N LYS A 197 -22.46 22.66 29.06
CA LYS A 197 -23.08 23.58 30.05
C LYS A 197 -24.58 23.37 30.31
N GLU A 198 -25.18 22.27 29.84
CA GLU A 198 -26.61 21.98 30.05
C GLU A 198 -26.87 20.79 30.99
N ASN A 199 -25.89 20.40 31.80
CA ASN A 199 -26.08 19.43 32.90
C ASN A 199 -25.15 19.73 34.08
N LEU A 200 -25.25 20.94 34.62
CA LEU A 200 -24.91 21.28 36.01
C LEU A 200 -25.54 22.63 36.38
#